data_AF-A0ABD0R9Z4-F1
#
_entry.id   AF-A0ABD0R9Z4-F1
#
_cell.length_a   1.000
_cell.length_b   1.000
_cell.length_c   1.000
_cell.angle_alpha   90.00
_cell.angle_beta   90.00
_cell.angle_gamma   90.00
#
_symmetry.space_group_name_H-M   'P 1'
#
loop_
_entity.id
_entity.type
_entity.pdbx_description
1 polymer ?
#
loop_
_entity_poly.entity_id
_entity_poly.type
_entity_poly.pdbx_seq_one_letter_code
_entity_poly.pdbx_strand_id
1 'polypeptide(L)' 'STECFHMDQAKLKEMGITHILNVTASEEDLHEKISSREEYYQDMNITYYNVLAVDKDWFDISKYFFQAAQFIHKALSNPE' A
#
# COMPACT_ATOMS: atom_id res chain seq x y z
N SER A 1 -19.45 5.25 7.84
CA SER A 1 -18.40 4.40 8.45
C SER A 1 -17.31 4.12 7.43
N THR A 2 -16.71 5.19 6.89
CA THR A 2 -15.71 5.14 5.80
C THR A 2 -14.36 5.69 6.26
N GLU A 3 -14.14 5.73 7.57
CA GLU A 3 -12.91 6.15 8.22
C GLU A 3 -12.09 4.90 8.57
N CYS A 4 -11.23 4.41 7.67
CA CYS A 4 -10.15 3.51 8.13
C CYS A 4 -8.90 3.39 7.24
N PHE A 5 -8.86 3.93 6.01
CA PHE A 5 -7.70 3.65 5.12
C PHE A 5 -7.04 4.86 4.47
N HIS A 6 -7.34 6.09 4.90
CA HIS A 6 -6.51 7.25 4.58
C HIS A 6 -5.84 7.70 5.87
N MET A 7 -4.60 7.25 6.10
CA MET A 7 -3.76 7.86 7.11
C MET A 7 -3.41 9.28 6.67
N ASP A 8 -3.56 10.24 7.58
CA ASP A 8 -3.20 11.64 7.39
C ASP A 8 -1.72 11.76 6.97
N GLN A 9 -1.47 12.52 5.90
CA GLN A 9 -0.13 12.82 5.39
C GLN A 9 0.79 13.36 6.49
N ALA A 10 0.28 14.24 7.36
CA ALA A 10 1.08 14.82 8.45
C ALA A 10 1.58 13.73 9.40
N LYS A 11 0.73 12.76 9.72
CA LYS A 11 1.04 11.64 10.62
C LYS A 11 2.01 10.65 9.99
N LEU A 12 1.83 10.34 8.70
CA LEU A 12 2.76 9.48 7.97
C LEU A 12 4.16 10.10 7.90
N LYS A 13 4.24 11.42 7.68
CA LYS A 13 5.49 12.17 7.67
C LYS A 13 6.15 12.20 9.05
N GLU A 14 5.38 12.45 10.11
CA GLU A 14 5.87 12.41 11.50
C GLU A 14 6.46 11.04 11.85
N MET A 15 5.84 9.96 11.37
CA MET A 15 6.31 8.59 11.58
C MET A 15 7.50 8.21 10.67
N GLY A 16 7.89 9.06 9.72
CA GLY A 16 8.97 8.77 8.76
C GLY A 16 8.62 7.63 7.79
N ILE A 17 7.34 7.44 7.48
CA ILE A 17 6.92 6.39 6.55
C ILE A 17 7.30 6.78 5.11
N THR A 18 8.06 5.91 4.45
CA THR A 18 8.56 6.07 3.08
C THR A 18 7.93 5.09 2.08
N HIS A 19 7.35 3.99 2.57
CA HIS A 19 6.81 2.93 1.74
C HIS A 19 5.46 2.45 2.29
N ILE A 20 4.46 2.30 1.42
CA ILE A 20 3.14 1.77 1.77
C ILE A 20 2.86 0.52 0.93
N LEU A 21 2.61 -0.60 1.61
CA LEU A 21 2.11 -1.83 1.00
C LEU A 21 0.62 -1.96 1.35
N ASN A 22 -0.24 -1.79 0.35
CA ASN A 22 -1.70 -1.81 0.52
C ASN A 22 -2.28 -3.10 -0.07
N VAL A 23 -3.34 -3.62 0.56
CA VAL A 23 -4.03 -4.84 0.13
C VAL A 23 -5.49 -4.49 -0.18
N THR A 24 -5.98 -4.82 -1.38
CA THR A 24 -7.32 -4.45 -1.82
C THR A 24 -8.04 -5.58 -2.57
N ALA A 25 -9.36 -5.61 -2.44
CA ALA A 25 -10.21 -6.72 -2.82
C ALA A 25 -10.73 -6.68 -4.27
N SER A 26 -10.63 -5.55 -4.98
CA SER A 26 -11.13 -5.47 -6.37
C SER A 26 -10.31 -4.53 -7.24
N GLU A 27 -10.22 -4.82 -8.54
CA GLU A 27 -9.55 -3.97 -9.52
C GLU A 27 -10.29 -2.64 -9.76
N GLU A 28 -11.61 -2.60 -9.55
CA GLU A 28 -12.40 -1.36 -9.57
C GLU A 28 -12.06 -0.47 -8.36
N ASP A 29 -11.88 -1.08 -7.18
CA ASP A 29 -11.30 -0.39 -6.03
C ASP A 29 -9.84 0.00 -6.27
N LEU A 30 -9.08 -0.73 -7.10
CA LEU A 30 -7.75 -0.28 -7.51
C LEU A 30 -7.87 0.97 -8.37
N HIS A 31 -8.54 0.91 -9.51
CA HIS A 31 -8.45 1.99 -10.49
C HIS A 31 -8.96 3.34 -9.97
N GLU A 32 -10.08 3.38 -9.24
CA GLU A 32 -10.62 4.66 -8.73
C GLU A 32 -9.97 5.09 -7.41
N LYS A 33 -9.71 4.17 -6.47
CA LYS A 33 -9.16 4.53 -5.16
C LYS A 33 -7.64 4.59 -5.14
N ILE A 34 -6.92 3.89 -6.02
CA ILE A 34 -5.45 3.95 -6.05
C ILE A 34 -4.96 5.12 -6.86
N SER A 35 -5.53 5.42 -8.03
CA SER A 35 -5.13 6.64 -8.74
C SER A 35 -5.30 7.86 -7.85
N SER A 36 -6.40 7.94 -7.08
CA SER A 36 -6.59 9.00 -6.09
C SER A 36 -5.67 8.89 -4.86
N ARG A 37 -5.30 7.69 -4.39
CA ARG A 37 -4.39 7.51 -3.23
C ARG A 37 -2.91 7.74 -3.55
N GLU A 38 -2.43 7.22 -4.67
CA GLU A 38 -1.06 7.48 -5.14
C GLU A 38 -0.90 8.97 -5.44
N GLU A 39 -1.90 9.60 -6.07
CA GLU A 39 -1.95 11.06 -6.24
C GLU A 39 -2.03 11.79 -4.89
N TYR A 40 -2.77 11.25 -3.91
CA TYR A 40 -2.83 11.79 -2.56
C TYR A 40 -1.48 11.73 -1.84
N TYR A 41 -0.56 10.82 -2.17
CA TYR A 41 0.76 10.74 -1.55
C TYR A 41 1.92 11.21 -2.45
N GLN A 42 1.62 11.74 -3.64
CA GLN A 42 2.62 12.07 -4.66
C GLN A 42 3.68 13.07 -4.16
N ASP A 43 3.27 14.05 -3.34
CA ASP A 43 4.14 15.10 -2.82
C ASP A 43 5.01 14.64 -1.63
N MET A 44 4.83 13.40 -1.16
CA MET A 44 5.50 12.87 0.04
C MET A 44 6.69 11.95 -0.27
N ASN A 45 7.03 11.72 -1.55
CA ASN A 45 8.06 10.76 -1.97
C ASN A 45 7.80 9.33 -1.42
N ILE A 46 6.52 8.95 -1.27
CA ILE A 46 6.15 7.62 -0.78
C ILE A 46 6.11 6.64 -1.94
N THR A 47 6.79 5.50 -1.79
CA THR A 47 6.68 4.39 -2.74
C THR A 47 5.49 3.51 -2.38
N TYR A 48 4.58 3.29 -3.33
CA TYR A 48 3.37 2.48 -3.14
C TYR A 48 3.49 1.10 -3.80
N TYR A 49 2.99 0.06 -3.14
CA TYR A 49 2.83 -1.27 -3.70
C TYR A 49 1.47 -1.85 -3.33
N ASN A 50 0.71 -2.26 -4.34
CA ASN A 50 -0.64 -2.77 -4.15
C ASN A 50 -0.69 -4.28 -4.40
N VAL A 51 -1.31 -4.99 -3.47
CA VAL A 51 -1.63 -6.40 -3.58
C VAL A 51 -3.13 -6.54 -3.76
N LEU A 52 -3.52 -7.13 -4.88
CA LEU A 52 -4.88 -7.60 -5.12
C LEU A 52 -5.12 -8.84 -4.28
N ALA A 53 -5.77 -8.70 -3.12
CA ALA A 53 -6.20 -9.83 -2.33
C ALA A 53 -7.57 -9.60 -1.71
N VAL A 54 -8.40 -10.63 -1.76
CA VAL A 54 -9.69 -10.66 -1.08
C VAL A 54 -9.55 -11.45 0.21
N ASP A 55 -10.21 -10.99 1.27
CA ASP A 55 -10.29 -11.71 2.54
C ASP A 55 -11.34 -12.84 2.42
N LYS A 56 -10.93 -13.92 1.74
CA LYS A 56 -11.73 -15.12 1.49
C LYS A 56 -10.86 -16.36 1.60
N ASP A 57 -11.40 -17.41 2.20
CA ASP A 57 -10.69 -18.68 2.44
C ASP A 57 -10.19 -19.38 1.15
N TRP A 58 -10.84 -19.11 0.02
CA TRP A 58 -10.45 -19.66 -1.28
C TRP A 58 -9.38 -18.82 -1.99
N PHE A 59 -9.05 -17.64 -1.48
CA PHE A 59 -8.07 -16.76 -2.09
C PHE A 59 -6.65 -17.15 -1.66
N ASP A 60 -5.84 -17.52 -2.64
CA ASP A 60 -4.45 -17.89 -2.41
C ASP A 60 -3.54 -16.65 -2.36
N ILE A 61 -3.41 -16.07 -1.17
CA ILE A 61 -2.50 -14.94 -0.90
C ILE A 61 -1.02 -15.31 -0.98
N SER A 62 -0.68 -16.60 -0.90
CA SER A 62 0.72 -17.04 -0.87
C SER A 62 1.48 -16.64 -2.13
N LYS A 63 0.76 -16.46 -3.25
CA LYS A 63 1.27 -15.95 -4.53
C LYS A 63 1.88 -14.55 -4.47
N TYR A 64 1.61 -13.78 -3.42
CA TYR A 64 2.13 -12.42 -3.23
C TYR A 64 3.23 -12.35 -2.17
N PHE A 65 3.50 -13.44 -1.43
CA PHE A 65 4.45 -13.41 -0.31
C PHE A 65 5.85 -13.02 -0.76
N PHE A 66 6.31 -13.56 -1.88
CA PHE A 66 7.66 -13.26 -2.36
C PHE A 66 7.80 -11.82 -2.85
N GLN A 67 6.81 -11.30 -3.57
CA GLN A 67 6.80 -9.92 -4.07
C GLN A 67 6.68 -8.92 -2.92
N ALA A 68 5.79 -9.18 -1.95
CA ALA A 68 5.65 -8.37 -0.75
C ALA A 68 6.93 -8.37 0.10
N ALA A 69 7.55 -9.54 0.30
CA ALA A 69 8.81 -9.65 1.04
C ALA A 69 9.95 -8.89 0.35
N GLN A 70 10.05 -8.96 -0.99
CA GLN A 70 11.03 -8.19 -1.74
C GLN A 70 10.79 -6.68 -1.63
N PHE A 71 9.53 -6.24 -1.69
CA PHE A 71 9.18 -4.83 -1.52
C PHE A 71 9.64 -4.31 -0.15
N ILE A 72 9.30 -5.04 0.91
CA ILE A 72 9.72 -4.72 2.28
C ILE A 72 11.25 -4.74 2.40
N HIS A 73 11.91 -5.76 1.85
CA HIS A 73 13.36 -5.87 1.90
C HIS A 73 14.05 -4.69 1.22
N LYS A 74 13.57 -4.28 0.05
CA LYS A 74 14.10 -3.12 -0.69
C LYS A 74 13.90 -1.82 0.11
N ALA A 75 12.73 -1.63 0.70
CA ALA A 75 12.42 -0.47 1.53
C ALA A 75 13.37 -0.34 2.73
N LEU A 76 13.74 -1.47 3.35
CA LEU A 76 14.63 -1.49 4.51
C LEU A 76 16.13 -1.48 4.17
N SER A 77 16.50 -1.91 2.96
CA SER A 77 17.91 -2.00 2.55
C SER A 77 18.49 -0.68 2.04
N ASN A 78 17.63 0.30 1.76
CA ASN A 78 18.04 1.64 1.34
C ASN A 78 17.23 2.69 2.11
N PRO A 79 17.45 2.80 3.43
CA PRO A 79 16.84 3.87 4.22
C PRO A 79 17.36 5.21 3.69
N GLU A 80 16.47 6.12 3.33
CA GLU A 80 16.83 7.53 3.04
C GLU A 80 17.46 8.20 4.26
#